data_AF-A0AAW0HDT1-F1
#
_entry.id   AF-A0AAW0HDT1-F1
#
_cell.length_a   1.000
_cell.length_b   1.000
_cell.length_c   1.000
_cell.angle_alpha   90.00
_cell.angle_beta   90.00
_cell.angle_gamma   90.00
#
_symmetry.space_group_name_H-M   'P 1'
#
loop_
_entity.id
_entity.type
_entity.pdbx_description
1 polymer ?
#
loop_
_entity_poly.entity_id
_entity_poly.type
_entity_poly.pdbx_seq_one_letter_code
_entity_poly.pdbx_strand_id
1 'polypeptide(L)'
;MYSILQAVENLCSYKISANLYMQLRQICEDHIKAQIHQFREDSLDSVLFLKKIDKCWQNHCRQMIMIRSIFLFLDRTYVLQNSMLPSIW
;
A
#
# COMPACT_ATOMS: atom_id res chain seq x y z
N MET A 1 -4.11 -13.85 -11.75
CA MET A 1 -3.10 -12.77 -11.72
C MET A 1 -3.24 -11.84 -12.93
N TYR A 2 -3.27 -12.35 -14.17
CA TYR A 2 -3.53 -11.55 -15.39
C TYR A 2 -4.85 -10.75 -15.36
N SER A 3 -5.93 -11.28 -14.78
CA SER A 3 -7.23 -10.60 -14.73
C SER A 3 -7.24 -9.32 -13.90
N ILE A 4 -6.47 -9.26 -12.81
CA ILE A 4 -6.41 -8.08 -11.93
C ILE A 4 -5.55 -6.98 -12.56
N LEU A 5 -4.41 -7.35 -13.15
CA LEU A 5 -3.55 -6.40 -13.88
C LEU A 5 -4.32 -5.75 -15.04
N GLN A 6 -5.01 -6.56 -15.85
CA GLN A 6 -5.83 -6.06 -16.95
C GLN A 6 -6.98 -5.15 -16.45
N ALA A 7 -7.58 -5.47 -15.31
CA ALA A 7 -8.63 -4.63 -14.72
C ALA A 7 -8.09 -3.25 -14.31
N VAL A 8 -6.90 -3.20 -13.68
CA VAL A 8 -6.24 -1.94 -13.32
C VAL A 8 -5.92 -1.11 -14.56
N GLU A 9 -5.36 -1.73 -15.61
CA GLU A 9 -5.08 -1.07 -16.89
C GLU A 9 -6.34 -0.48 -17.54
N ASN A 10 -7.42 -1.27 -17.58
CA ASN A 10 -8.70 -0.83 -18.13
C ASN A 10 -9.24 0.38 -17.36
N LEU A 11 -9.27 0.30 -16.01
CA LEU A 11 -9.75 1.41 -15.17
C LEU A 11 -8.93 2.69 -15.36
N CYS A 12 -7.61 2.57 -15.48
CA CYS A 12 -6.75 3.73 -15.74
C CYS A 12 -7.02 4.34 -17.12
N SER A 13 -7.25 3.50 -18.14
CA SER A 13 -7.54 3.94 -19.51
C SER A 13 -8.87 4.70 -19.63
N TYR A 14 -9.84 4.40 -18.77
CA TYR A 14 -11.13 5.12 -18.70
C TYR A 14 -11.11 6.38 -17.82
N LYS A 15 -9.93 6.96 -17.55
CA LYS A 15 -9.72 8.19 -16.75
C LYS A 15 -10.16 8.10 -15.27
N ILE A 16 -10.24 6.90 -14.70
CA ILE A 16 -10.58 6.68 -13.28
C ILE A 16 -9.33 6.66 -12.39
N SER A 17 -8.13 6.88 -12.96
CA SER A 17 -6.83 6.79 -12.28
C SER A 17 -6.74 7.60 -10.99
N ALA A 18 -7.28 8.83 -10.96
CA ALA A 18 -7.28 9.67 -9.76
C ALA A 18 -8.06 9.03 -8.60
N ASN A 19 -9.27 8.55 -8.88
CA ASN A 19 -10.11 7.89 -7.88
C ASN A 19 -9.48 6.56 -7.43
N LEU A 20 -8.89 5.81 -8.36
CA LEU A 20 -8.20 4.55 -8.06
C LEU A 20 -7.00 4.78 -7.13
N TYR A 21 -6.20 5.84 -7.38
CA TYR A 21 -5.10 6.23 -6.51
C TYR A 21 -5.59 6.60 -5.10
N MET A 22 -6.63 7.45 -5.00
CA MET A 22 -7.18 7.85 -3.71
C MET A 22 -7.71 6.67 -2.89
N GLN A 23 -8.45 5.75 -3.53
CA GLN A 23 -8.99 4.57 -2.86
C GLN A 23 -7.87 3.62 -2.42
N LEU A 24 -6.88 3.37 -3.27
CA LEU A 24 -5.73 2.55 -2.91
C LEU A 24 -5.02 3.12 -1.67
N ARG A 25 -4.76 4.43 -1.69
CA ARG A 25 -4.12 5.12 -0.58
C ARG A 25 -4.93 5.02 0.70
N GLN A 26 -6.24 5.27 0.63
CA GLN A 26 -7.14 5.18 1.79
C GLN A 26 -7.10 3.78 2.42
N ILE A 27 -7.22 2.73 1.61
CA ILE A 27 -7.19 1.34 2.11
C ILE A 27 -5.83 1.01 2.75
N CYS A 28 -4.73 1.45 2.15
CA CYS A 28 -3.39 1.27 2.73
C CYS A 28 -3.25 2.00 4.08
N GLU A 29 -3.71 3.25 4.16
CA GLU A 29 -3.67 4.05 5.39
C GLU A 29 -4.51 3.40 6.50
N ASP A 30 -5.71 2.93 6.19
CA ASP A 30 -6.59 2.27 7.15
C ASP A 30 -6.00 0.94 7.63
N HIS A 31 -5.37 0.18 6.73
CA HIS A 31 -4.67 -1.04 7.10
C HIS A 31 -3.51 -0.75 8.08
N ILE A 32 -2.67 0.25 7.80
CA ILE A 32 -1.55 0.61 8.68
C ILE A 32 -2.06 1.08 10.04
N LYS A 33 -3.10 1.93 10.08
CA LYS A 33 -3.72 2.37 11.34
C LYS A 33 -4.21 1.19 12.17
N ALA A 34 -4.84 0.20 11.54
CA ALA A 34 -5.28 -1.02 12.22
C ALA A 34 -4.10 -1.81 12.82
N GLN A 35 -2.96 -1.87 12.12
CA GLN A 35 -1.73 -2.51 12.62
C GLN A 35 -1.08 -1.77 13.80
N ILE A 36 -1.46 -0.52 14.12
CA ILE A 36 -0.89 0.19 15.28
C ILE A 36 -1.45 -0.37 16.60
N HIS A 37 -2.69 -0.86 16.60
CA HIS A 37 -3.36 -1.30 17.83
C HIS A 37 -2.63 -2.44 18.55
N GLN A 38 -2.00 -3.36 17.82
CA GLN A 38 -1.20 -4.45 18.40
C GLN A 38 0.06 -3.97 19.14
N PHE A 39 0.49 -2.71 19.00
CA PHE A 39 1.65 -2.17 19.70
C PHE A 39 1.28 -1.42 20.98
N ARG A 40 -0.01 -1.28 21.29
CA ARG A 40 -0.51 -0.55 22.47
C ARG A 40 -0.72 -1.42 23.70
N GLU A 41 -0.28 -2.68 23.67
CA GLU A 41 -0.38 -3.58 24.82
C GLU A 41 0.70 -3.22 25.86
N ASP A 42 0.28 -2.92 27.09
CA ASP A 42 1.12 -2.35 28.17
C ASP A 42 2.20 -3.29 28.73
N SER A 43 2.36 -4.52 28.23
CA SER A 43 3.17 -5.57 28.87
C SER A 43 4.17 -6.31 27.98
N LEU A 44 4.64 -5.71 26.89
CA LEU A 44 5.68 -6.33 26.06
C LEU A 44 7.08 -6.06 26.63
N ASP A 45 7.79 -7.14 26.98
CA ASP A 45 9.26 -7.13 27.11
C ASP A 45 9.88 -6.39 25.91
N SER A 46 10.86 -5.53 26.16
CA SER A 46 11.40 -4.62 25.13
C SER A 46 11.96 -5.37 23.91
N VAL A 47 12.52 -6.57 24.10
CA VAL A 47 13.02 -7.40 22.99
C VAL A 47 11.87 -8.00 22.19
N LEU A 48 10.82 -8.46 22.87
CA LEU A 48 9.59 -8.94 22.20
C LEU A 48 8.89 -7.82 21.42
N PHE A 49 8.83 -6.61 21.98
CA PHE A 49 8.29 -5.43 21.31
C PHE A 49 9.05 -5.12 20.01
N LEU A 50 10.39 -5.07 20.06
CA LEU A 50 11.22 -4.83 18.88
C LEU A 50 11.03 -5.91 17.81
N LYS A 51 10.96 -7.19 18.19
CA LYS A 51 10.67 -8.30 17.25
C LYS A 51 9.28 -8.17 16.61
N LYS A 52 8.29 -7.69 17.37
CA LYS A 52 6.92 -7.45 16.87
C LYS A 52 6.92 -6.34 15.82
N ILE A 53 7.63 -5.24 16.07
CA ILE A 53 7.80 -4.14 15.11
C ILE A 53 8.51 -4.61 13.84
N ASP A 54 9.66 -5.29 13.98
CA ASP A 54 10.43 -5.79 12.83
C ASP A 54 9.58 -6.70 11.94
N LYS A 55 8.85 -7.65 12.54
CA LYS A 55 7.95 -8.54 11.80
C LYS A 55 6.84 -7.77 11.08
N CYS A 56 6.22 -6.79 11.75
CA CYS A 56 5.19 -5.96 11.13
C CYS A 56 5.74 -5.14 9.95
N TRP A 57 6.93 -4.57 10.11
CA TRP A 57 7.60 -3.80 9.07
C TRP A 57 7.96 -4.67 7.85
N GLN A 58 8.56 -5.84 8.08
CA GLN A 58 8.87 -6.78 7.00
C GLN A 58 7.62 -7.22 6.23
N ASN A 59 6.51 -7.48 6.95
CA ASN A 59 5.24 -7.81 6.33
C ASN A 59 4.70 -6.64 5.49
N HIS A 60 4.74 -5.42 6.03
CA HIS A 60 4.34 -4.21 5.31
C HIS A 60 5.15 -4.04 4.01
N CYS A 61 6.48 -4.14 4.07
CA CYS A 61 7.33 -4.04 2.87
C CYS A 61 6.96 -5.09 1.81
N ARG A 62 6.75 -6.35 2.22
CA ARG A 62 6.36 -7.44 1.29
C ARG A 62 5.00 -7.17 0.63
N GLN A 63 4.02 -6.71 1.40
CA GLN A 63 2.69 -6.35 0.89
C GLN A 63 2.76 -5.17 -0.07
N MET A 64 3.51 -4.12 0.27
CA MET A 64 3.65 -2.94 -0.58
C MET A 64 4.37 -3.23 -1.90
N ILE A 65 5.34 -4.14 -1.93
CA ILE A 65 5.96 -4.62 -3.19
C ILE A 65 4.91 -5.30 -4.08
N MET A 66 4.05 -6.14 -3.50
CA MET A 66 2.98 -6.80 -4.25
C MET A 66 1.95 -5.79 -4.78
N ILE A 67 1.51 -4.84 -3.94
CA ILE A 67 0.60 -3.76 -4.33
C ILE A 67 1.19 -2.94 -5.48
N ARG A 68 2.45 -2.50 -5.35
CA ARG A 68 3.15 -1.78 -6.42
C ARG A 68 3.21 -2.58 -7.72
N SER A 69 3.40 -3.89 -7.64
CA SER A 69 3.44 -4.75 -8.83
C SER A 69 2.06 -4.83 -9.52
N ILE A 70 0.98 -4.85 -8.74
CA ILE A 70 -0.40 -4.86 -9.25
C ILE A 70 -0.77 -3.52 -9.88
N PHE A 71 -0.38 -2.42 -9.22
CA PHE A 71 -0.72 -1.06 -9.62
C PHE A 71 0.38 -0.36 -10.43
N LEU A 72 1.30 -1.12 -11.03
CA LEU A 72 2.44 -0.58 -11.76
C LEU A 72 2.02 0.33 -12.92
N PHE A 73 0.95 -0.02 -13.62
CA PHE A 73 0.40 0.81 -14.69
C PHE A 73 -0.10 2.15 -14.19
N LEU A 74 -0.83 2.17 -13.07
CA LEU A 74 -1.29 3.40 -12.41
C LEU A 74 -0.10 4.29 -12.01
N ASP A 75 0.93 3.69 -11.42
CA ASP A 75 2.15 4.41 -10.99
C ASP A 75 2.85 5.08 -12.18
N ARG A 76 3.05 4.35 -13.28
CA ARG A 76 3.75 4.84 -14.48
C ARG A 76 2.96 5.83 -15.32
N THR A 77 1.64 5.69 -15.38
CA THR A 77 0.80 6.48 -16.30
C THR A 77 0.12 7.67 -15.65
N TYR A 78 -0.17 7.60 -14.34
CA TYR A 78 -0.86 8.67 -13.63
C TYR A 78 0.04 9.33 -12.59
N VAL A 79 0.62 8.55 -11.66
CA VAL A 79 1.40 9.13 -10.54
C VAL A 79 2.65 9.84 -11.05
N LEU A 80 3.41 9.23 -11.96
CA LEU A 80 4.63 9.81 -12.53
C LEU A 80 4.38 11.12 -13.30
N GLN A 81 3.18 11.32 -13.85
CA GLN A 81 2.79 12.57 -14.52
C GLN A 81 2.35 13.66 -13.54
N ASN A 82 2.07 13.32 -12.28
CA ASN A 82 1.58 14.21 -11.23
C ASN A 82 2.61 14.27 -10.11
N SER A 83 3.69 15.03 -10.30
CA SER A 83 4.85 15.08 -9.38
C SER A 83 4.56 15.49 -7.93
N MET A 84 3.38 16.06 -7.66
CA MET A 84 2.92 16.39 -6.31
C MET A 84 2.36 15.16 -5.56
N LEU A 85 2.08 14.06 -6.26
CA LEU A 85 1.62 12.82 -5.67
C LEU A 85 2.83 11.93 -5.32
N PRO A 86 2.93 11.42 -4.07
CA PRO A 86 3.92 10.43 -3.74
C PRO A 86 3.67 9.14 -4.52
N SER A 87 4.75 8.41 -4.81
CA SER A 87 4.67 7.07 -5.40
C SER A 87 3.82 6.15 -4.53
N ILE A 88 3.34 5.06 -5.13
CA ILE A 88 2.61 4.02 -4.39
C ILE A 88 3.47 3.38 -3.28
N TRP A 89 4.79 3.56 -3.34
CA TRP A 89 5.76 3.19 -2.31
C TRP A 89 6.30 4.42 -1.61
#